data_AF-A0A1Q5GYW3-F1
#
_entry.id   AF-A0A1Q5GYW3-F1
#
_cell.length_a   1.000
_cell.length_b   1.000
_cell.length_c   1.000
_cell.angle_alpha   90.00
_cell.angle_beta   90.00
_cell.angle_gamma   90.00
#
_symmetry.space_group_name_H-M   'P 1'
#
loop_
_entity.id
_entity.type
_entity.pdbx_description
1 polymer ?
#
loop_
_entity_poly.entity_id
_entity_poly.type
_entity_poly.pdbx_seq_one_letter_code
_entity_poly.pdbx_strand_id
1 'polypeptide(L)'
;MNETAAALFETSADELAVPVPTTDTLYAALQAAVVELGPAGIAEVRETFAGLPADEFEEVAGCRQFAYRLALSFWYAGARSRPLTVGEAAVALYLSPAHRHQADALTTRAPLLVSRSIRQGAALVPLETLVRLGRAVTDEFTTPVTRGVTQVNHGAPGPSRSGVTAVTPGRDWLCRQALPDHRRRRFCFDLMRADTHQPSPLLVRLDGGGHVLGATPPPGPDGTWARTLRAQW
;
A
#
# COMPACT_ATOMS: atom_id res chain seq x y z
N MET A 1 17.23 14.29 10.10
CA MET A 1 16.07 13.55 10.66
C MET A 1 14.83 13.70 9.78
N ASN A 2 14.94 14.18 8.52
CA ASN A 2 13.81 14.63 7.71
C ASN A 2 13.48 13.70 6.53
N GLU A 3 14.39 12.80 6.13
CA GLU A 3 14.17 11.86 5.03
C GLU A 3 13.09 10.82 5.36
N THR A 4 12.87 10.46 6.61
CA THR A 4 11.76 9.55 6.97
C THR A 4 10.37 10.19 6.85
N ALA A 5 10.28 11.51 6.68
CA ALA A 5 9.03 12.25 6.84
C ALA A 5 8.03 12.07 5.68
N ALA A 6 8.47 11.89 4.42
CA ALA A 6 7.55 11.81 3.28
C ALA A 6 6.94 10.41 3.10
N ALA A 7 7.72 9.34 3.27
CA ALA A 7 7.19 8.00 3.43
C ALA A 7 6.23 7.91 4.63
N LEU A 8 6.56 8.56 5.75
CA LEU A 8 5.63 8.75 6.87
C LEU A 8 4.43 9.60 6.47
N PHE A 9 4.54 10.60 5.60
CA PHE A 9 3.42 11.44 5.18
C PHE A 9 2.38 10.65 4.39
N GLU A 10 2.75 9.87 3.36
CA GLU A 10 1.75 9.05 2.64
C GLU A 10 1.13 7.99 3.56
N THR A 11 1.94 7.40 4.43
CA THR A 11 1.48 6.37 5.39
C THR A 11 0.58 6.98 6.47
N SER A 12 0.94 8.14 7.02
CA SER A 12 0.19 8.86 8.05
C SER A 12 -1.05 9.56 7.48
N ALA A 13 -1.00 10.04 6.24
CA ALA A 13 -2.16 10.57 5.54
C ALA A 13 -3.16 9.45 5.21
N ASP A 14 -2.70 8.25 4.84
CA ASP A 14 -3.55 7.07 4.72
C ASP A 14 -4.21 6.71 6.07
N GLU A 15 -3.47 6.82 7.18
CA GLU A 15 -3.96 6.57 8.55
C GLU A 15 -4.96 7.61 9.06
N LEU A 16 -4.70 8.88 8.76
CA LEU A 16 -5.56 10.01 9.14
C LEU A 16 -6.65 10.28 8.10
N ALA A 17 -6.72 9.47 7.05
CA ALA A 17 -7.58 9.65 5.89
C ALA A 17 -7.49 11.05 5.26
N VAL A 18 -6.34 11.72 5.38
CA VAL A 18 -6.07 13.01 4.75
C VAL A 18 -6.00 12.79 3.22
N PRO A 19 -6.67 13.64 2.42
CA PRO A 19 -6.62 13.51 0.96
C PRO A 19 -5.19 13.72 0.43
N VAL A 20 -4.58 12.65 -0.07
CA VAL A 20 -3.33 12.69 -0.84
C VAL A 20 -3.70 12.66 -2.33
N PRO A 21 -2.99 13.40 -3.21
CA PRO A 21 -3.20 13.28 -4.65
C PRO A 21 -3.14 11.81 -5.09
N THR A 22 -4.05 11.39 -5.97
CA THR A 22 -4.01 10.04 -6.54
C THR A 22 -2.97 9.96 -7.66
N THR A 23 -2.52 8.76 -8.02
CA THR A 23 -1.62 8.59 -9.17
C THR A 23 -2.22 9.12 -10.48
N ASP A 24 -3.55 8.98 -10.70
CA ASP A 24 -4.23 9.59 -11.84
C ASP A 24 -4.21 11.13 -11.79
N THR A 25 -4.40 11.70 -10.59
CA THR A 25 -4.27 13.16 -10.38
C THR A 25 -2.86 13.64 -10.71
N LEU A 26 -1.83 12.92 -10.26
CA LEU A 26 -0.43 13.23 -10.56
C LEU A 26 -0.15 13.12 -12.06
N TYR A 27 -0.70 12.10 -12.72
CA TYR A 27 -0.52 11.92 -14.15
C TYR A 27 -1.20 13.03 -14.97
N ALA A 28 -2.43 13.42 -14.60
CA ALA A 28 -3.12 14.53 -15.24
C ALA A 28 -2.36 15.85 -15.06
N ALA A 29 -1.80 16.10 -13.86
CA ALA A 29 -0.96 17.27 -13.60
C ALA A 29 0.31 17.26 -14.47
N LEU A 30 0.98 16.10 -14.61
CA LEU A 30 2.14 15.97 -15.49
C LEU A 30 1.76 16.21 -16.95
N GLN A 31 0.64 15.66 -17.44
CA GLN A 31 0.17 15.91 -18.80
C GLN A 31 -0.09 17.40 -19.05
N ALA A 32 -0.77 18.08 -18.12
CA ALA A 32 -1.02 19.52 -18.23
C ALA A 32 0.29 20.32 -18.31
N ALA A 33 1.26 19.98 -17.45
CA ALA A 33 2.59 20.61 -17.48
C ALA A 33 3.33 20.36 -18.80
N VAL A 34 3.24 19.15 -19.38
CA VAL A 34 3.84 18.83 -20.69
C VAL A 34 3.18 19.65 -21.80
N VAL A 35 1.86 19.84 -21.77
CA VAL A 35 1.13 20.65 -22.76
C VAL A 35 1.53 22.12 -22.67
N GLU A 36 1.72 22.65 -21.47
CA GLU A 36 2.04 24.06 -21.25
C GLU A 36 3.52 24.39 -21.53
N LEU A 37 4.45 23.60 -20.98
CA LEU A 37 5.88 23.89 -20.99
C LEU A 37 6.64 23.18 -22.10
N GLY A 38 6.06 22.11 -22.66
CA GLY A 38 6.76 21.17 -23.53
C GLY A 38 7.84 20.36 -22.82
N PRO A 39 8.41 19.34 -23.50
CA PRO A 39 9.46 18.50 -22.91
C PRO A 39 10.73 19.26 -22.52
N ALA A 40 11.11 20.28 -23.31
CA ALA A 40 12.29 21.10 -23.04
C ALA A 40 12.08 21.98 -21.80
N GLY A 41 10.93 22.64 -21.67
CA GLY A 41 10.62 23.46 -20.50
C GLY A 41 10.55 22.64 -19.21
N ILE A 42 10.03 21.40 -19.28
CA ILE A 42 10.08 20.48 -18.13
C ILE A 42 11.52 20.17 -17.72
N ALA A 43 12.43 19.94 -18.69
CA ALA A 43 13.83 19.65 -18.38
C ALA A 43 14.53 20.83 -17.69
N GLU A 44 14.23 22.06 -18.12
CA GLU A 44 14.77 23.28 -17.49
C GLU A 44 14.25 23.45 -16.06
N VAL A 45 12.94 23.29 -15.84
CA VAL A 45 12.33 23.42 -14.50
C VAL A 45 12.79 22.31 -13.56
N ARG A 46 13.05 21.10 -14.08
CA ARG A 46 13.56 19.97 -13.29
C ARG A 46 14.85 20.30 -12.55
N GLU A 47 15.81 20.95 -13.20
CA GLU A 47 17.10 21.29 -12.58
C GLU A 47 16.92 22.24 -11.39
N THR A 48 16.02 23.22 -11.53
CA THR A 48 15.65 24.14 -10.44
C THR A 48 15.06 23.38 -9.25
N PHE A 49 14.13 22.44 -9.49
CA PHE A 49 13.53 21.64 -8.41
C PHE A 49 14.52 20.63 -7.78
N ALA A 50 15.43 20.08 -8.57
CA ALA A 50 16.45 19.15 -8.08
C ALA A 50 17.40 19.82 -7.06
N GLY A 51 17.66 21.12 -7.24
CA GLY A 51 18.51 21.91 -6.34
C GLY A 51 17.85 22.30 -5.01
N LEU A 52 16.54 22.09 -4.83
CA LEU A 52 15.85 22.52 -3.61
C LEU A 52 16.20 21.62 -2.40
N PRO A 53 16.69 22.19 -1.28
CA PRO A 53 16.98 21.46 -0.06
C PRO A 53 15.68 21.00 0.63
N ALA A 54 15.58 19.70 0.94
CA ALA A 54 14.42 19.13 1.63
C ALA A 54 14.39 19.45 3.14
N ASP A 55 15.50 19.95 3.69
CA ASP A 55 15.59 20.47 5.05
C ASP A 55 15.04 21.88 5.19
N GLU A 56 14.98 22.65 4.10
CA GLU A 56 14.36 23.98 4.06
C GLU A 56 12.90 23.93 3.58
N PHE A 57 12.59 23.03 2.64
CA PHE A 57 11.26 22.88 2.04
C PHE A 57 10.74 21.45 2.22
N GLU A 58 9.90 21.22 3.24
CA GLU A 58 9.37 19.89 3.56
C GLU A 58 8.52 19.29 2.44
N GLU A 59 7.88 20.14 1.63
CA GLU A 59 7.07 19.76 0.48
C GLU A 59 7.90 19.07 -0.61
N VAL A 60 9.21 19.35 -0.69
CA VAL A 60 10.11 18.73 -1.65
C VAL A 60 10.18 17.22 -1.43
N ALA A 61 10.17 16.76 -0.18
CA ALA A 61 10.19 15.33 0.14
C ALA A 61 8.90 14.65 -0.35
N GLY A 62 7.73 15.28 -0.12
CA GLY A 62 6.44 14.80 -0.62
C GLY A 62 6.39 14.76 -2.16
N CYS A 63 6.86 15.82 -2.83
CA CYS A 63 6.93 15.88 -4.29
C CYS A 63 7.84 14.79 -4.88
N ARG A 64 9.01 14.52 -4.26
CA ARG A 64 9.90 13.43 -4.68
C ARG A 64 9.23 12.07 -4.54
N GLN A 65 8.50 11.86 -3.46
CA GLN A 65 7.75 10.62 -3.24
C GLN A 65 6.62 10.44 -4.27
N PHE A 66 5.87 11.50 -4.58
CA PHE A 66 4.85 11.47 -5.63
C PHE A 66 5.43 11.22 -7.02
N ALA A 67 6.55 11.86 -7.35
CA ALA A 67 7.27 11.62 -8.60
C ALA A 67 7.76 10.16 -8.69
N TYR A 68 8.31 9.63 -7.59
CA TYR A 68 8.73 8.23 -7.50
C TYR A 68 7.57 7.26 -7.73
N ARG A 69 6.44 7.48 -7.03
CA ARG A 69 5.22 6.67 -7.20
C ARG A 69 4.69 6.73 -8.63
N LEU A 70 4.67 7.91 -9.25
CA LEU A 70 4.26 8.08 -10.64
C LEU A 70 5.22 7.32 -11.59
N ALA A 71 6.53 7.41 -11.38
CA ALA A 71 7.52 6.67 -12.17
C ALA A 71 7.32 5.16 -12.04
N LEU A 72 7.04 4.66 -10.84
CA LEU A 72 6.70 3.25 -10.64
C LEU A 72 5.42 2.84 -11.37
N SER A 73 4.45 3.74 -11.57
CA SER A 73 3.20 3.42 -12.27
C SER A 73 3.39 3.12 -13.75
N PHE A 74 4.46 3.65 -14.34
CA PHE A 74 4.84 3.46 -15.73
C PHE A 74 6.09 2.57 -15.91
N TRP A 75 6.47 1.79 -14.90
CA TRP A 75 7.69 0.97 -14.94
C TRP A 75 7.66 -0.11 -16.03
N TYR A 76 6.46 -0.57 -16.39
CA TYR A 76 6.25 -1.61 -17.40
C TYR A 76 5.51 -1.05 -18.61
N ALA A 77 6.00 -1.33 -19.81
CA ALA A 77 5.33 -0.96 -21.05
C ALA A 77 3.96 -1.63 -21.16
N GLY A 78 2.92 -0.85 -21.48
CA GLY A 78 1.54 -1.36 -21.62
C GLY A 78 0.96 -1.94 -20.33
N ALA A 79 1.41 -1.45 -19.17
CA ALA A 79 0.88 -1.89 -17.88
C ALA A 79 0.96 -0.78 -16.84
N ARG A 80 0.14 -0.91 -15.80
CA ARG A 80 0.23 -0.09 -14.59
C ARG A 80 0.87 -0.90 -13.48
N SER A 81 1.78 -0.30 -12.72
CA SER A 81 2.40 -0.96 -11.59
C SER A 81 2.35 -0.15 -10.31
N ARG A 82 2.40 -0.86 -9.18
CA ARG A 82 2.47 -0.22 -7.87
C ARG A 82 3.15 -1.15 -6.87
N PRO A 83 3.73 -0.63 -5.79
CA PRO A 83 4.09 -1.47 -4.67
C PRO A 83 2.88 -2.25 -4.14
N LEU A 84 3.13 -3.44 -3.59
CA LEU A 84 2.12 -4.13 -2.77
C LEU A 84 1.71 -3.23 -1.60
N THR A 85 0.42 -3.20 -1.28
CA THR A 85 -0.04 -2.53 -0.05
C THR A 85 0.45 -3.28 1.19
N VAL A 86 0.36 -2.64 2.36
CA VAL A 86 0.64 -3.30 3.64
C VAL A 86 -0.15 -4.60 3.79
N GLY A 87 -1.46 -4.57 3.50
CA GLY A 87 -2.33 -5.75 3.58
C GLY A 87 -1.94 -6.85 2.61
N GLU A 88 -1.61 -6.52 1.37
CA GLU A 88 -1.18 -7.52 0.36
C GLU A 88 0.15 -8.18 0.73
N ALA A 89 1.12 -7.38 1.18
CA ALA A 89 2.39 -7.90 1.67
C ALA A 89 2.20 -8.79 2.92
N ALA A 90 1.28 -8.41 3.82
CA ALA A 90 0.98 -9.19 5.02
C ALA A 90 0.34 -10.54 4.68
N VAL A 91 -0.60 -10.57 3.73
CA VAL A 91 -1.21 -11.82 3.26
C VAL A 91 -0.16 -12.71 2.58
N ALA A 92 0.67 -12.14 1.71
CA ALA A 92 1.76 -12.88 1.08
C ALA A 92 2.71 -13.47 2.13
N LEU A 93 3.10 -12.69 3.14
CA LEU A 93 3.94 -13.18 4.23
C LEU A 93 3.25 -14.30 5.05
N TYR A 94 1.96 -14.16 5.32
CA TYR A 94 1.17 -15.18 6.01
C TYR A 94 1.13 -16.51 5.23
N LEU A 95 0.97 -16.44 3.91
CA LEU A 95 0.90 -17.63 3.07
C LEU A 95 2.28 -18.29 2.89
N SER A 96 3.38 -17.56 3.10
CA SER A 96 4.73 -18.11 3.01
C SER A 96 4.93 -19.30 3.95
N PRO A 97 5.46 -20.44 3.43
CA PRO A 97 5.86 -21.58 4.24
C PRO A 97 7.03 -21.24 5.17
N ALA A 98 7.94 -20.37 4.72
CA ALA A 98 9.17 -20.02 5.44
C ALA A 98 8.86 -19.39 6.80
N HIS A 99 7.80 -18.57 6.89
CA HIS A 99 7.43 -17.92 8.14
C HIS A 99 6.97 -18.90 9.22
N ARG A 100 6.38 -20.06 8.88
CA ARG A 100 5.97 -21.06 9.89
C ARG A 100 7.16 -21.69 10.62
N HIS A 101 8.32 -21.70 9.99
CA HIS A 101 9.52 -22.38 10.50
C HIS A 101 10.66 -21.41 10.88
N GLN A 102 10.50 -20.11 10.61
CA GLN A 102 11.56 -19.11 10.76
C GLN A 102 11.08 -17.82 11.46
N ALA A 103 10.04 -17.89 12.30
CA ALA A 103 9.47 -16.73 12.98
C ALA A 103 10.52 -15.89 13.75
N ASP A 104 11.45 -16.55 14.45
CA ASP A 104 12.55 -15.89 15.18
C ASP A 104 13.62 -15.26 14.27
N ALA A 105 13.82 -15.80 13.06
CA ALA A 105 14.78 -15.25 12.09
C ALA A 105 14.17 -14.08 11.29
N LEU A 106 12.85 -14.02 11.16
CA LEU A 106 12.14 -12.92 10.48
C LEU A 106 11.97 -11.71 11.40
N THR A 107 11.99 -11.89 12.72
CA THR A 107 12.09 -10.79 13.69
C THR A 107 13.52 -10.23 13.77
N THR A 108 14.55 -11.01 13.40
CA THR A 108 15.93 -10.53 13.25
C THR A 108 16.17 -9.98 11.84
N ARG A 109 15.92 -8.67 11.64
CA ARG A 109 16.33 -7.78 10.53
C ARG A 109 17.08 -8.43 9.33
N ALA A 110 16.44 -9.34 8.61
CA ALA A 110 16.99 -9.94 7.39
C ALA A 110 16.09 -9.60 6.21
N PRO A 111 16.24 -8.39 5.61
CA PRO A 111 15.24 -7.88 4.69
C PRO A 111 15.02 -8.75 3.43
N LEU A 112 16.07 -9.44 3.01
CA LEU A 112 16.00 -10.35 1.88
C LEU A 112 15.16 -11.61 2.17
N LEU A 113 15.12 -12.09 3.42
CA LEU A 113 14.31 -13.25 3.80
C LEU A 113 12.82 -12.92 3.81
N VAL A 114 12.47 -11.73 4.30
CA VAL A 114 11.09 -11.22 4.26
C VAL A 114 10.66 -11.00 2.81
N SER A 115 11.48 -10.34 1.99
CA SER A 115 11.16 -10.13 0.57
C SER A 115 10.98 -11.44 -0.20
N ARG A 116 11.85 -12.44 0.04
CA ARG A 116 11.72 -13.78 -0.51
C ARG A 116 10.42 -14.45 -0.06
N SER A 117 10.07 -14.33 1.23
CA SER A 117 8.85 -14.89 1.79
C SER A 117 7.60 -14.27 1.16
N ILE A 118 7.59 -12.95 0.95
CA ILE A 118 6.51 -12.25 0.25
C ILE A 118 6.36 -12.81 -1.17
N ARG A 119 7.46 -12.95 -1.94
CA ARG A 119 7.40 -13.53 -3.28
C ARG A 119 6.84 -14.96 -3.27
N GLN A 120 7.31 -15.79 -2.35
CA GLN A 120 6.87 -17.18 -2.22
C GLN A 120 5.39 -17.28 -1.90
N GLY A 121 4.91 -16.53 -0.91
CA GLY A 121 3.49 -16.59 -0.55
C GLY A 121 2.57 -15.95 -1.58
N ALA A 122 3.00 -14.88 -2.25
CA ALA A 122 2.26 -14.28 -3.37
C ALA A 122 2.09 -15.27 -4.54
N ALA A 123 3.03 -16.19 -4.74
CA ALA A 123 2.95 -17.21 -5.79
C ALA A 123 2.00 -18.38 -5.46
N LEU A 124 1.51 -18.49 -4.21
CA LEU A 124 0.63 -19.60 -3.79
C LEU A 124 -0.85 -19.37 -4.11
N VAL A 125 -1.22 -18.16 -4.53
CA VAL A 125 -2.59 -17.79 -4.83
C VAL A 125 -2.64 -16.92 -6.10
N PRO A 126 -3.76 -16.92 -6.84
CA PRO A 126 -3.97 -15.92 -7.88
C PRO A 126 -3.84 -14.51 -7.31
N LEU A 127 -3.22 -13.59 -8.07
CA LEU A 127 -2.93 -12.23 -7.57
C LEU A 127 -4.20 -11.41 -7.34
N GLU A 128 -5.28 -11.68 -8.07
CA GLU A 128 -6.60 -11.11 -7.79
C GLU A 128 -7.10 -11.52 -6.40
N THR A 129 -6.83 -12.76 -6.00
CA THR A 129 -7.13 -13.26 -4.65
C THR A 129 -6.25 -12.59 -3.62
N LEU A 130 -4.96 -12.39 -3.91
CA LEU A 130 -4.04 -11.66 -3.03
C LEU A 130 -4.53 -10.22 -2.79
N VAL A 131 -4.93 -9.50 -3.85
CA VAL A 131 -5.48 -8.13 -3.76
C VAL A 131 -6.76 -8.09 -2.93
N ARG A 132 -7.67 -9.05 -3.15
CA ARG A 132 -8.94 -9.14 -2.40
C ARG A 132 -8.70 -9.43 -0.92
N LEU A 133 -7.83 -10.39 -0.61
CA LEU A 133 -7.47 -10.73 0.77
C LEU A 133 -6.71 -9.57 1.44
N GLY A 134 -5.78 -8.94 0.73
CA GLY A 134 -5.01 -7.81 1.24
C GLY A 134 -5.89 -6.63 1.63
N ARG A 135 -6.89 -6.31 0.80
CA ARG A 135 -7.90 -5.30 1.15
C ARG A 135 -8.67 -5.69 2.42
N ALA A 136 -9.15 -6.92 2.51
CA ALA A 136 -9.89 -7.39 3.69
C ALA A 136 -9.03 -7.35 4.97
N VAL A 137 -7.74 -7.68 4.88
CA VAL A 137 -6.79 -7.59 6.01
C VAL A 137 -6.52 -6.14 6.40
N THR A 138 -6.36 -5.23 5.43
CA THR A 138 -6.25 -3.79 5.72
C THR A 138 -7.50 -3.31 6.45
N ASP A 139 -8.69 -3.56 5.90
CA ASP A 139 -9.96 -3.15 6.49
C ASP A 139 -10.12 -3.71 7.93
N GLU A 140 -9.74 -4.97 8.17
CA GLU A 140 -9.77 -5.61 9.50
C GLU A 140 -8.90 -4.87 10.54
N PHE A 141 -7.73 -4.35 10.13
CA PHE A 141 -6.74 -3.80 11.08
C PHE A 141 -6.59 -2.28 11.06
N THR A 142 -7.21 -1.57 10.12
CA THR A 142 -7.20 -0.10 10.07
C THR A 142 -8.54 0.52 10.42
N THR A 143 -9.65 -0.22 10.38
CA THR A 143 -10.94 0.32 10.78
C THR A 143 -10.98 0.47 12.30
N PRO A 144 -11.24 1.68 12.84
CA PRO A 144 -11.42 1.85 14.28
C PRO A 144 -12.60 0.99 14.71
N VAL A 145 -12.38 0.08 15.66
CA VAL A 145 -13.46 -0.70 16.28
C VAL A 145 -14.37 0.27 17.01
N THR A 146 -15.42 0.76 16.36
CA THR A 146 -16.57 1.26 17.10
C THR A 146 -17.10 0.03 17.84
N ARG A 147 -16.89 -0.04 19.15
CA ARG A 147 -17.57 -1.01 20.01
C ARG A 147 -19.07 -0.68 19.98
N GLY A 148 -19.73 -1.07 18.89
CA GLY A 148 -21.17 -1.16 18.81
C GLY A 148 -21.57 -2.31 19.71
N VAL A 149 -22.06 -1.96 20.89
CA VAL A 149 -22.88 -2.87 21.70
C VAL A 149 -23.90 -3.49 20.76
N THR A 150 -23.84 -4.80 20.55
CA THR A 150 -24.93 -5.57 19.97
C THR A 150 -26.11 -5.48 20.92
N GLN A 151 -26.92 -4.43 20.80
CA GLN A 151 -28.27 -4.45 21.34
C GLN A 151 -29.11 -5.27 20.38
N VAL A 152 -29.40 -6.50 20.81
CA VAL A 152 -30.49 -7.30 20.23
C VAL A 152 -31.79 -6.59 20.61
N ASN A 153 -32.30 -5.74 19.72
CA ASN A 153 -33.60 -5.10 19.93
C ASN A 153 -34.71 -6.11 19.57
N HIS A 154 -35.28 -6.72 20.60
CA HIS A 154 -36.64 -7.25 20.52
C HIS A 154 -37.63 -6.08 20.55
N GLY A 155 -38.21 -5.77 19.38
CA GLY A 155 -39.53 -5.15 19.20
C GLY A 155 -39.74 -3.70 19.64
N ALA A 156 -39.75 -2.76 18.69
CA ALA A 156 -40.73 -1.66 18.55
C ALA A 156 -40.37 -0.75 17.34
N PRO A 157 -41.35 -0.19 16.60
CA PRO A 157 -41.06 0.63 15.42
C PRO A 157 -40.85 2.10 15.81
N GLY A 158 -39.65 2.63 15.53
CA GLY A 158 -39.31 4.05 15.66
C GLY A 158 -38.39 4.49 14.51
N PRO A 159 -38.44 5.75 14.07
CA PRO A 159 -38.07 6.13 12.71
C PRO A 159 -36.55 6.12 12.47
N SER A 160 -36.19 5.51 11.34
CA SER A 160 -34.90 5.39 10.67
C SER A 160 -33.89 6.52 10.93
N ARG A 161 -32.85 6.23 11.70
CA ARG A 161 -31.51 6.81 11.48
C ARG A 161 -30.69 5.84 10.65
N SER A 162 -30.70 6.07 9.34
CA SER A 162 -29.88 5.35 8.37
C SER A 162 -28.45 5.90 8.45
N GLY A 163 -27.58 5.17 9.15
CA GLY A 163 -26.19 5.56 9.39
C GLY A 163 -25.40 4.44 10.04
N VAL A 164 -25.70 3.19 9.66
CA VAL A 164 -24.86 2.03 9.99
C VAL A 164 -24.24 1.59 8.67
N THR A 165 -22.97 1.93 8.46
CA THR A 165 -22.15 1.26 7.46
C THR A 165 -21.99 -0.18 7.92
N ALA A 166 -22.95 -1.02 7.51
CA ALA A 166 -22.87 -2.45 7.68
C ALA A 166 -21.59 -2.93 6.98
N VAL A 167 -20.58 -3.30 7.77
CA VAL A 167 -19.46 -4.14 7.32
C VAL A 167 -20.10 -5.30 6.60
N THR A 168 -19.93 -5.37 5.28
CA THR A 168 -20.65 -6.33 4.43
C THR A 168 -20.30 -7.75 4.91
N PRO A 169 -21.21 -8.48 5.59
CA PRO A 169 -20.86 -9.71 6.32
C PRO A 169 -20.34 -10.83 5.40
N GLY A 170 -20.57 -10.70 4.09
CA GLY A 170 -20.15 -11.62 3.04
C GLY A 170 -18.73 -11.43 2.48
N ARG A 171 -17.94 -10.43 2.91
CA ARG A 171 -16.55 -10.26 2.42
C ARG A 171 -15.49 -10.79 3.38
N ASP A 172 -15.73 -10.68 4.69
CA ASP A 172 -14.81 -11.13 5.74
C ASP A 172 -14.63 -12.65 5.80
N TRP A 173 -15.65 -13.42 5.45
CA TRP A 173 -15.61 -14.88 5.63
C TRP A 173 -14.48 -15.53 4.83
N LEU A 174 -14.21 -15.06 3.60
CA LEU A 174 -13.15 -15.61 2.76
C LEU A 174 -11.77 -15.33 3.36
N CYS A 175 -11.57 -14.13 3.92
CA CYS A 175 -10.34 -13.79 4.63
C CYS A 175 -10.15 -14.72 5.85
N ARG A 176 -11.20 -14.92 6.65
CA ARG A 176 -11.15 -15.77 7.84
C ARG A 176 -10.99 -17.27 7.51
N GLN A 177 -11.49 -17.74 6.37
CA GLN A 177 -11.31 -19.12 5.93
C GLN A 177 -9.91 -19.35 5.33
N ALA A 178 -9.43 -18.44 4.48
CA ALA A 178 -8.13 -18.56 3.84
C ALA A 178 -6.96 -18.33 4.80
N LEU A 179 -7.16 -17.49 5.82
CA LEU A 179 -6.14 -17.05 6.76
C LEU A 179 -6.65 -17.23 8.21
N PRO A 180 -6.85 -18.46 8.72
CA PRO A 180 -7.62 -18.69 9.95
C PRO A 180 -7.00 -18.11 11.23
N ASP A 181 -5.68 -18.12 11.33
CA ASP A 181 -4.96 -17.63 12.52
C ASP A 181 -4.91 -16.09 12.61
N HIS A 182 -5.77 -15.52 13.45
CA HIS A 182 -5.84 -14.06 13.68
C HIS A 182 -4.55 -13.47 14.25
N ARG A 183 -3.88 -14.15 15.20
CA ARG A 183 -2.66 -13.62 15.82
C ARG A 183 -1.56 -13.50 14.78
N ARG A 184 -1.45 -14.51 13.91
CA ARG A 184 -0.49 -14.51 12.81
C ARG A 184 -0.83 -13.46 11.75
N ARG A 185 -2.11 -13.28 11.39
CA ARG A 185 -2.52 -12.17 10.49
C ARG A 185 -2.09 -10.82 11.04
N ARG A 186 -2.40 -10.57 12.32
CA ARG A 186 -2.05 -9.31 13.01
C ARG A 186 -0.55 -9.08 13.04
N PHE A 187 0.23 -10.09 13.41
CA PHE A 187 1.68 -10.02 13.41
C PHE A 187 2.24 -9.67 12.02
N CYS A 188 1.80 -10.35 10.96
CA CYS A 188 2.26 -10.08 9.60
C CYS A 188 1.90 -8.65 9.16
N PHE A 189 0.70 -8.19 9.51
CA PHE A 189 0.26 -6.84 9.22
C PHE A 189 1.11 -5.80 9.94
N ASP A 190 1.30 -5.94 11.25
CA ASP A 190 2.10 -5.03 12.06
C ASP A 190 3.57 -5.00 11.59
N LEU A 191 4.14 -6.14 11.20
CA LEU A 191 5.50 -6.21 10.64
C LEU A 191 5.60 -5.46 9.32
N MET A 192 4.67 -5.68 8.37
CA MET A 192 4.70 -5.00 7.06
C MET A 192 4.38 -3.51 7.15
N ARG A 193 3.67 -3.11 8.21
CA ARG A 193 3.32 -1.74 8.51
C ARG A 193 4.47 -0.97 9.15
N ALA A 194 5.19 -1.60 10.07
CA ALA A 194 6.30 -0.96 10.80
C ALA A 194 7.60 -0.92 9.99
N ASP A 195 7.86 -1.93 9.15
CA ASP A 195 9.15 -2.07 8.47
C ASP A 195 9.12 -1.57 7.01
N THR A 196 9.50 -0.30 6.85
CA THR A 196 9.61 0.40 5.56
C THR A 196 10.90 0.07 4.81
N HIS A 197 11.85 -0.66 5.41
CA HIS A 197 13.09 -1.05 4.74
C HIS A 197 13.00 -2.38 4.02
N GLN A 198 11.84 -3.04 4.07
CA GLN A 198 11.64 -4.34 3.44
C GLN A 198 11.39 -4.19 1.94
N PRO A 199 12.19 -4.83 1.06
CA PRO A 199 11.94 -4.76 -0.36
C PRO A 199 10.63 -5.46 -0.74
N SER A 200 9.76 -4.76 -1.46
CA SER A 200 8.47 -5.29 -1.92
C SER A 200 8.43 -5.38 -3.45
N PRO A 201 8.04 -6.51 -4.05
CA PRO A 201 7.80 -6.57 -5.49
C PRO A 201 6.65 -5.63 -5.90
N LEU A 202 6.67 -5.19 -7.16
CA LEU A 202 5.54 -4.48 -7.76
C LEU A 202 4.40 -5.46 -8.07
N LEU A 203 3.17 -5.03 -7.85
CA LEU A 203 2.00 -5.62 -8.48
C LEU A 203 1.77 -4.89 -9.81
N VAL A 204 1.65 -5.65 -10.89
CA VAL A 204 1.50 -5.11 -12.25
C VAL A 204 0.12 -5.52 -12.77
N ARG A 205 -0.67 -4.55 -13.20
CA ARG A 205 -1.95 -4.75 -13.89
C ARG A 205 -1.73 -4.54 -15.39
N LEU A 206 -1.87 -5.62 -16.13
CA LEU A 206 -1.77 -5.64 -17.58
C LEU A 206 -2.99 -4.96 -18.22
N ASP A 207 -2.86 -4.48 -19.45
CA ASP A 207 -3.97 -3.87 -20.20
C ASP A 207 -5.19 -4.81 -20.36
N GLY A 208 -4.96 -6.12 -20.35
CA GLY A 208 -6.02 -7.15 -20.36
C GLY A 208 -6.72 -7.35 -19.00
N GLY A 209 -6.40 -6.57 -17.97
CA GLY A 209 -7.02 -6.62 -16.64
C GLY A 209 -6.46 -7.67 -15.66
N GLY A 210 -5.60 -8.57 -16.14
CA GLY A 210 -4.91 -9.56 -15.30
C GLY A 210 -3.77 -8.96 -14.50
N HIS A 211 -3.44 -9.59 -13.37
CA HIS A 211 -2.33 -9.17 -12.51
C HIS A 211 -1.12 -10.10 -12.64
N VAL A 212 0.09 -9.54 -12.59
CA VAL A 212 1.35 -10.27 -12.48
C VAL A 212 2.24 -9.65 -11.41
N LEU A 213 3.14 -10.47 -10.85
CA LEU A 213 4.12 -10.02 -9.86
C LEU A 213 5.39 -9.57 -10.58
N GLY A 214 5.77 -8.32 -10.38
CA GLY A 214 6.91 -7.70 -11.02
C GLY A 214 8.24 -7.84 -10.27
N ALA A 215 9.19 -7.02 -10.72
CA ALA A 215 10.46 -6.80 -10.07
C ALA A 215 10.27 -6.04 -8.76
N THR A 216 11.28 -6.13 -7.90
CA THR A 216 11.39 -5.24 -6.73
C THR A 216 12.03 -3.95 -7.25
N PRO A 217 11.39 -2.78 -7.10
CA PRO A 217 11.99 -1.53 -7.52
C PRO A 217 13.15 -1.17 -6.59
N PRO A 218 14.02 -0.22 -6.97
CA PRO A 218 14.97 0.39 -6.03
C PRO A 218 14.22 1.00 -4.81
N PRO A 219 14.90 1.34 -3.71
CA PRO A 219 14.28 2.13 -2.67
C PRO A 219 13.87 3.51 -3.22
N GLY A 220 12.83 4.11 -2.63
CA GLY A 220 12.40 5.47 -2.93
C GLY A 220 13.43 6.53 -2.52
N PRO A 221 13.12 7.82 -2.71
CA PRO A 221 14.04 8.93 -2.45
C PRO A 221 14.59 8.94 -1.01
N ASP A 222 13.80 8.42 -0.07
CA ASP A 222 14.13 8.35 1.36
C ASP A 222 14.91 7.07 1.75
N GLY A 223 15.33 6.26 0.77
CA GLY A 223 16.01 4.99 1.03
C GLY A 223 15.09 3.88 1.54
N THR A 224 13.76 4.04 1.39
CA THR A 224 12.75 3.11 1.90
C THR A 224 11.82 2.56 0.81
N TRP A 225 11.18 1.43 1.08
CA TRP A 225 10.09 0.85 0.28
C TRP A 225 8.76 1.08 1.02
N ALA A 226 8.34 2.34 1.05
CA ALA A 226 7.06 2.71 1.64
C ALA A 226 5.91 1.91 1.00
N ARG A 227 5.00 1.42 1.85
CA ARG A 227 3.79 0.70 1.44
C ARG A 227 2.59 1.48 1.90
N THR A 228 1.69 1.77 0.97
CA THR A 228 0.42 2.41 1.28
C THR A 228 -0.54 1.40 1.92
N LEU A 229 -1.53 1.91 2.65
CA LEU A 229 -2.68 1.11 3.07
C LEU A 229 -3.65 0.92 1.90
N ARG A 230 -3.72 1.92 1.02
CA ARG A 230 -4.64 1.96 -0.12
C ARG A 230 -3.94 1.62 -1.43
N ALA A 231 -4.55 0.75 -2.23
CA ALA A 231 -4.08 0.47 -3.57
C ALA A 231 -4.33 1.69 -4.48
N GLN A 232 -3.27 2.16 -5.16
CA GLN A 232 -3.34 3.22 -6.18
C GLN A 232 -2.56 2.78 -7.43
N TRP A 233 -3.16 2.90 -8.61
CA TRP A 233 -2.60 2.46 -9.89
C TRP A 233 -2.08 3.61 -10.72
#